data_AF-A0A351NVT7-F1
#
_entry.id   AF-A0A351NVT7-F1
#
_cell.length_a   1.000
_cell.length_b   1.000
_cell.length_c   1.000
_cell.angle_alpha   90.00
_cell.angle_beta   90.00
_cell.angle_gamma   90.00
#
_symmetry.space_group_name_H-M   'P 1'
#
loop_
_entity.id
_entity.type
_entity.pdbx_description
1 polymer ?
#
loop_
_entity_poly.entity_id
_entity_poly.type
_entity_poly.pdbx_seq_one_letter_code
_entity_poly.pdbx_strand_id
1 'polypeptide(L)'
;MGDYTLMFICFMLTSTSLMAAIFGDGNSANGVEDQRVPAPDHLIKSLGTIFCDGQLRGTAAHIRIPPSYAHKKHSIIVSAAHVLYHAGTSVAYKKCVYRPQGKRLSGIDFDKISRHNFSPLTNNKIQQADHDIVFISLKSPLSDPGLNLQIAQNEVSVHLIGYNEDQDNISISQHCNLYTSAQFASNYLLLHDCDAGRGASGGPLVDVKTKSILGVHGGTLLLAKNNNVATIPRGALPNAEELINQGRKIDLGTISELKRFTAYLSKDFQH
;
A
#
# COMPACT_ATOMS: atom_id res chain seq x y z
N MET A 1 -25.22 7.46 -49.07
CA MET A 1 -24.06 8.06 -48.39
C MET A 1 -24.59 8.95 -47.30
N GLY A 2 -24.25 8.66 -46.04
CA GLY A 2 -24.75 9.34 -44.86
C GLY A 2 -24.31 8.54 -43.65
N ASP A 3 -23.04 8.70 -43.31
CA ASP A 3 -22.36 8.02 -42.20
C ASP A 3 -23.03 8.34 -40.86
N TYR A 4 -23.46 7.30 -40.14
CA TYR A 4 -23.78 7.41 -38.72
C TYR A 4 -22.51 7.13 -37.92
N THR A 5 -21.77 8.19 -37.60
CA THR A 5 -20.65 8.12 -36.65
C THR A 5 -21.21 7.86 -35.26
N LEU A 6 -21.08 6.62 -34.79
CA LEU A 6 -21.40 6.21 -33.44
C LEU A 6 -20.37 6.84 -32.49
N MET A 7 -20.74 7.94 -31.83
CA MET A 7 -19.90 8.59 -30.83
C MET A 7 -19.89 7.74 -29.55
N PHE A 8 -18.87 6.91 -29.37
CA PHE A 8 -18.60 6.23 -28.10
C PHE A 8 -18.23 7.28 -27.05
N ILE A 9 -19.19 7.65 -26.20
CA ILE A 9 -18.90 8.40 -24.97
C ILE A 9 -18.24 7.43 -24.00
N CYS A 10 -16.91 7.43 -23.98
CA CYS A 10 -16.13 6.73 -22.97
C CYS A 10 -16.28 7.49 -21.65
N PHE A 11 -17.14 7.00 -20.75
CA PHE A 11 -17.15 7.44 -19.36
C PHE A 11 -15.84 7.00 -18.71
N MET A 12 -14.84 7.88 -18.70
CA MET A 12 -13.69 7.77 -17.81
C MET A 12 -14.20 7.99 -16.39
N LEU A 13 -14.60 6.90 -15.73
CA LEU A 13 -14.83 6.88 -14.29
C LEU A 13 -13.48 7.14 -13.62
N THR A 14 -13.19 8.41 -13.33
CA THR A 14 -12.04 8.83 -12.52
C THR A 14 -12.23 8.22 -11.14
N SER A 15 -11.54 7.10 -10.89
CA SER A 15 -11.43 6.54 -9.55
C SER A 15 -10.79 7.61 -8.67
N THR A 16 -11.54 8.15 -7.71
CA THR A 16 -10.99 8.96 -6.63
C THR A 16 -10.17 8.02 -5.73
N SER A 17 -9.00 7.61 -6.20
CA SER A 17 -7.97 7.05 -5.33
C SER A 17 -7.66 8.14 -4.31
N LEU A 18 -7.76 7.79 -3.02
CA LEU A 18 -7.26 8.64 -1.95
C LEU A 18 -5.81 8.97 -2.31
N MET A 19 -5.57 10.24 -2.64
CA MET A 19 -4.25 10.72 -3.02
C MET A 19 -3.35 10.59 -1.80
N ALA A 20 -2.14 10.08 -1.99
CA ALA A 20 -1.09 10.16 -0.99
C ALA A 20 -0.32 11.49 -1.18
N ALA A 21 0.28 11.99 -0.10
CA ALA A 21 0.98 13.25 -0.10
C ALA A 21 2.43 13.06 -0.57
N ILE A 22 2.88 14.02 -1.37
CA ILE A 22 4.29 14.26 -1.66
C ILE A 22 4.66 15.49 -0.83
N PHE A 23 5.63 15.35 0.06
CA PHE A 23 5.99 16.37 1.06
C PHE A 23 7.20 17.19 0.60
N GLY A 24 7.26 18.48 0.99
CA GLY A 24 8.42 19.37 0.87
C GLY A 24 8.98 19.69 2.26
N ASP A 25 10.12 20.38 2.44
CA ASP A 25 10.58 21.57 1.72
C ASP A 25 12.08 21.91 2.00
N GLY A 26 13.01 21.21 1.36
CA GLY A 26 14.42 21.60 1.38
C GLY A 26 14.77 22.89 0.62
N ASN A 27 13.75 23.62 0.13
CA ASN A 27 13.72 24.82 -0.72
C ASN A 27 14.08 24.59 -2.19
N SER A 28 13.13 24.02 -2.92
CA SER A 28 12.93 24.26 -4.34
C SER A 28 12.74 25.76 -4.56
N ALA A 29 13.42 26.38 -5.51
CA ALA A 29 13.11 27.78 -5.79
C ALA A 29 11.68 28.01 -6.35
N ASN A 30 10.77 27.01 -6.37
CA ASN A 30 9.34 27.09 -6.76
C ASN A 30 8.70 25.76 -7.26
N GLY A 31 9.09 24.57 -6.79
CA GLY A 31 8.58 23.30 -7.35
C GLY A 31 8.05 22.31 -6.33
N VAL A 32 7.27 21.33 -6.79
CA VAL A 32 6.98 20.11 -6.01
C VAL A 32 8.29 19.34 -5.80
N GLU A 33 8.66 19.10 -4.55
CA GLU A 33 9.79 18.23 -4.22
C GLU A 33 9.31 16.80 -4.13
N ASP A 34 9.68 15.99 -5.12
CA ASP A 34 9.43 14.55 -5.13
C ASP A 34 10.79 13.84 -5.05
N GLN A 35 11.13 13.31 -3.88
CA GLN A 35 12.44 12.69 -3.62
C GLN A 35 12.45 11.21 -4.03
N ARG A 36 11.39 10.72 -4.67
CA ARG A 36 11.31 9.34 -5.14
C ARG A 36 12.30 9.11 -6.27
N VAL A 37 13.12 8.07 -6.10
CA VAL A 37 14.03 7.55 -7.14
C VAL A 37 13.65 6.12 -7.49
N PRO A 38 14.03 5.59 -8.67
CA PRO A 38 13.80 4.18 -8.98
C PRO A 38 14.33 3.27 -7.88
N ALA A 39 13.53 2.29 -7.46
CA ALA A 39 13.95 1.34 -6.43
C ALA A 39 15.07 0.43 -6.97
N PRO A 40 16.04 0.03 -6.13
CA PRO A 40 17.10 -0.87 -6.58
C PRO A 40 16.56 -2.29 -6.81
N ASP A 41 17.14 -3.01 -7.78
CA ASP A 41 16.67 -4.33 -8.24
C ASP A 41 16.48 -5.35 -7.12
N HIS A 42 17.36 -5.35 -6.12
CA HIS A 42 17.28 -6.29 -5.00
C HIS A 42 16.05 -6.09 -4.12
N LEU A 43 15.49 -4.88 -4.07
CA LEU A 43 14.23 -4.61 -3.37
C LEU A 43 13.03 -4.88 -4.29
N ILE A 44 13.13 -4.51 -5.57
CA ILE A 44 12.06 -4.71 -6.56
C ILE A 44 11.66 -6.18 -6.70
N LYS A 45 12.60 -7.13 -6.56
CA LYS A 45 12.33 -8.57 -6.69
C LYS A 45 11.22 -9.09 -5.79
N SER A 46 11.07 -8.50 -4.60
CA SER A 46 10.03 -8.87 -3.63
C SER A 46 8.80 -7.97 -3.70
N LEU A 47 8.69 -7.08 -4.69
CA LEU A 47 7.59 -6.13 -4.83
C LEU A 47 6.83 -6.35 -6.12
N GLY A 48 5.64 -5.77 -6.19
CA GLY A 48 4.81 -5.78 -7.38
C GLY A 48 3.60 -4.88 -7.22
N THR A 49 2.77 -4.86 -8.25
CA THR A 49 1.57 -4.02 -8.29
C THR A 49 0.31 -4.87 -8.22
N ILE A 50 -0.74 -4.32 -7.65
CA ILE A 50 -2.08 -4.91 -7.67
C ILE A 50 -2.87 -4.22 -8.76
N PHE A 51 -3.40 -5.01 -9.69
CA PHE A 51 -4.35 -4.57 -10.69
C PHE A 51 -5.70 -5.22 -10.42
N CYS A 52 -6.76 -4.42 -10.34
CA CYS A 52 -8.11 -4.92 -10.22
C CYS A 52 -9.01 -4.35 -11.32
N ASP A 53 -9.80 -5.22 -11.94
CA ASP A 53 -10.69 -4.92 -13.07
C ASP A 53 -9.96 -4.14 -14.19
N GLY A 54 -8.70 -4.52 -14.43
CA GLY A 54 -7.85 -3.95 -15.48
C GLY A 54 -7.09 -2.68 -15.10
N GLN A 55 -7.31 -2.12 -13.91
CA GLN A 55 -6.69 -0.87 -13.47
C GLN A 55 -5.71 -1.07 -12.31
N LEU A 56 -4.65 -0.27 -12.27
CA LEU A 56 -3.73 -0.22 -11.15
C LEU A 56 -4.48 0.26 -9.90
N ARG A 57 -4.30 -0.45 -8.78
CA ARG A 57 -4.88 -0.09 -7.48
C ARG A 57 -3.84 0.22 -6.41
N GLY A 58 -2.67 -0.39 -6.50
CA GLY A 58 -1.63 -0.17 -5.51
C GLY A 58 -0.40 -1.05 -5.70
N THR A 59 0.43 -1.07 -4.68
CA THR A 59 1.64 -1.87 -4.54
C THR A 59 1.41 -2.97 -3.50
N ALA A 60 2.16 -4.05 -3.61
CA ALA A 60 2.22 -5.08 -2.58
C ALA A 60 3.63 -5.64 -2.46
N ALA A 61 3.95 -6.17 -1.29
CA ALA A 61 5.22 -6.83 -1.02
C ALA A 61 5.03 -8.33 -0.81
N HIS A 62 5.80 -9.16 -1.50
CA HIS A 62 5.96 -10.57 -1.20
C HIS A 62 6.68 -10.71 0.14
N ILE A 63 6.05 -11.43 1.08
CA ILE A 63 6.59 -11.62 2.42
C ILE A 63 7.18 -13.01 2.57
N ARG A 64 8.26 -13.08 3.35
CA ARG A 64 8.84 -14.34 3.75
C ARG A 64 7.91 -15.02 4.75
N ILE A 65 7.45 -16.20 4.37
CA ILE A 65 6.63 -17.04 5.23
C ILE A 65 7.55 -17.74 6.24
N PRO A 66 7.15 -17.86 7.53
CA PRO A 66 7.95 -18.59 8.51
C PRO A 66 8.27 -20.02 8.05
N PRO A 67 9.48 -20.55 8.33
CA PRO A 67 9.92 -21.88 7.87
C PRO A 67 8.94 -23.01 8.20
N SER A 68 8.23 -22.91 9.34
CA SER A 68 7.20 -23.87 9.76
C SER A 68 6.03 -24.01 8.78
N TYR A 69 5.90 -23.10 7.80
CA TYR A 69 4.87 -23.12 6.76
C TYR A 69 5.45 -23.16 5.34
N ALA A 70 6.77 -23.23 5.18
CA ALA A 70 7.45 -23.15 3.87
C ALA A 70 7.13 -24.32 2.92
N HIS A 71 6.63 -25.45 3.45
CA HIS A 71 6.26 -26.62 2.65
C HIS A 71 5.04 -26.41 1.73
N LYS A 72 4.32 -25.28 1.85
CA LYS A 72 2.96 -25.10 1.31
C LYS A 72 2.86 -24.48 -0.09
N LYS A 73 3.97 -24.24 -0.81
CA LYS A 73 4.02 -23.69 -2.19
C LYS A 73 3.25 -22.39 -2.48
N HIS A 74 2.57 -21.78 -1.51
CA HIS A 74 1.92 -20.49 -1.68
C HIS A 74 2.89 -19.36 -1.43
N SER A 75 2.90 -18.37 -2.33
CA SER A 75 3.46 -17.06 -2.04
C SER A 75 2.39 -16.18 -1.43
N ILE A 76 2.76 -15.42 -0.39
CA ILE A 76 1.86 -14.48 0.28
C ILE A 76 2.39 -13.07 0.08
N ILE A 77 1.54 -12.18 -0.40
CA ILE A 77 1.83 -10.74 -0.44
C ILE A 77 1.08 -10.03 0.69
N VAL A 78 1.63 -8.89 1.13
CA VAL A 78 0.97 -7.94 2.02
C VAL A 78 0.73 -6.63 1.28
N SER A 79 -0.43 -6.02 1.49
CA SER A 79 -0.82 -4.74 0.91
C SER A 79 -1.82 -4.02 1.83
N ALA A 80 -2.24 -2.81 1.45
CA ALA A 80 -3.30 -2.08 2.12
C ALA A 80 -4.65 -2.72 1.74
N ALA A 81 -5.59 -2.84 2.67
CA ALA A 81 -6.87 -3.49 2.42
C ALA A 81 -7.74 -2.67 1.45
N HIS A 82 -7.64 -1.34 1.49
CA HIS A 82 -8.47 -0.47 0.66
C HIS A 82 -8.25 -0.64 -0.85
N VAL A 83 -7.10 -1.16 -1.28
CA VAL A 83 -6.79 -1.38 -2.71
C VAL A 83 -7.71 -2.43 -3.36
N LEU A 84 -8.43 -3.20 -2.54
CA LEU A 84 -9.36 -4.25 -2.96
C LEU A 84 -10.80 -3.74 -3.14
N TYR A 85 -11.08 -2.48 -2.83
CA TYR A 85 -12.43 -1.90 -2.83
C TYR A 85 -12.56 -0.70 -3.75
N HIS A 86 -13.74 -0.53 -4.33
CA HIS A 86 -14.11 0.71 -5.01
C HIS A 86 -14.18 1.85 -3.99
N ALA A 87 -13.47 2.95 -4.28
CA ALA A 87 -13.39 4.11 -3.40
C ALA A 87 -14.78 4.62 -3.00
N GLY A 88 -14.97 4.91 -1.70
CA GLY A 88 -16.24 5.40 -1.16
C GLY A 88 -17.36 4.35 -1.12
N THR A 89 -17.08 3.08 -1.40
CA THR A 89 -18.09 2.01 -1.36
C THR A 89 -17.56 0.78 -0.63
N SER A 90 -18.44 -0.06 -0.09
CA SER A 90 -18.08 -1.38 0.44
C SER A 90 -17.96 -2.47 -0.65
N VAL A 91 -17.95 -2.10 -1.93
CA VAL A 91 -17.93 -3.06 -3.04
C VAL A 91 -16.49 -3.42 -3.36
N ALA A 92 -16.15 -4.71 -3.20
CA ALA A 92 -14.87 -5.25 -3.63
C ALA A 92 -14.79 -5.32 -5.17
N TYR A 93 -13.59 -5.12 -5.73
CA TYR A 93 -13.35 -5.37 -7.15
C TYR A 93 -13.55 -6.85 -7.50
N LYS A 94 -13.90 -7.14 -8.75
CA LYS A 94 -14.27 -8.50 -9.15
C LYS A 94 -13.07 -9.38 -9.48
N LYS A 95 -12.09 -8.83 -10.19
CA LYS A 95 -10.91 -9.58 -10.66
C LYS A 95 -9.65 -8.82 -10.31
N CYS A 96 -8.87 -9.35 -9.38
CA CYS A 96 -7.58 -8.78 -8.98
C CYS A 96 -6.42 -9.73 -9.31
N VAL A 97 -5.31 -9.16 -9.76
CA VAL A 97 -4.05 -9.85 -10.05
C VAL A 97 -2.89 -9.10 -9.43
N TYR A 98 -1.89 -9.85 -8.98
CA TYR A 98 -0.58 -9.33 -8.61
C TYR A 98 0.35 -9.37 -9.82
N ARG A 99 1.06 -8.28 -10.10
CA ARG A 99 2.08 -8.19 -11.15
C ARG A 99 3.45 -8.01 -10.51
N PRO A 100 4.25 -9.09 -10.37
CA PRO A 100 5.59 -9.01 -9.79
C PRO A 100 6.46 -8.01 -10.54
N GLN A 101 7.21 -7.20 -9.79
CA GLN A 101 8.16 -6.21 -10.29
C GLN A 101 7.51 -5.13 -11.20
N GLY A 102 6.19 -4.99 -11.17
CA GLY A 102 5.45 -4.08 -12.06
C GLY A 102 5.36 -4.56 -13.52
N LYS A 103 5.77 -5.79 -13.84
CA LYS A 103 5.80 -6.29 -15.22
C LYS A 103 4.38 -6.58 -15.73
N ARG A 104 4.02 -5.97 -16.88
CA ARG A 104 2.65 -6.01 -17.45
C ARG A 104 2.15 -7.41 -17.81
N LEU A 105 3.05 -8.33 -18.19
CA LEU A 105 2.71 -9.67 -18.71
C LEU A 105 2.82 -10.81 -17.68
N SER A 106 3.09 -10.51 -16.41
CA SER A 106 3.33 -11.52 -15.36
C SER A 106 2.23 -11.57 -14.31
N GLY A 107 0.98 -11.27 -14.69
CA GLY A 107 -0.16 -11.27 -13.76
C GLY A 107 -0.39 -12.64 -13.11
N ILE A 108 -0.42 -12.68 -11.79
CA ILE A 108 -0.74 -13.85 -10.98
C ILE A 108 -2.05 -13.57 -10.24
N ASP A 109 -3.03 -14.43 -10.45
CA ASP A 109 -4.32 -14.35 -9.75
C ASP A 109 -4.16 -14.50 -8.23
N PHE A 110 -5.05 -13.82 -7.51
CA PHE A 110 -5.25 -14.09 -6.09
C PHE A 110 -5.92 -15.44 -5.90
N ASP A 111 -5.51 -16.15 -4.84
CA ASP A 111 -6.09 -17.41 -4.41
C ASP A 111 -7.03 -17.18 -3.22
N LYS A 112 -6.48 -16.73 -2.09
CA LYS A 112 -7.23 -16.37 -0.88
C LYS A 112 -6.78 -15.02 -0.36
N ILE A 113 -7.68 -14.38 0.38
CA ILE A 113 -7.46 -13.08 1.03
C ILE A 113 -7.70 -13.29 2.53
N SER A 114 -6.84 -12.72 3.39
CA SER A 114 -7.02 -12.78 4.84
C SER A 114 -8.30 -12.06 5.26
N ARG A 115 -8.87 -12.52 6.37
CA ARG A 115 -9.96 -11.77 7.01
C ARG A 115 -9.37 -10.51 7.62
N HIS A 116 -9.95 -9.36 7.27
CA HIS A 116 -9.57 -8.05 7.78
C HIS A 116 -10.81 -7.27 8.24
N ASN A 117 -10.63 -6.26 9.08
CA ASN A 117 -11.71 -5.41 9.59
C ASN A 117 -11.81 -4.06 8.87
N PHE A 118 -11.05 -3.86 7.78
CA PHE A 118 -11.16 -2.66 6.98
C PHE A 118 -12.59 -2.46 6.47
N SER A 119 -13.14 -1.27 6.69
CA SER A 119 -14.46 -0.86 6.20
C SER A 119 -14.32 0.44 5.41
N PRO A 120 -14.57 0.46 4.10
CA PRO A 120 -14.50 1.68 3.29
C PRO A 120 -15.45 2.79 3.75
N LEU A 121 -16.58 2.40 4.34
CA LEU A 121 -17.67 3.30 4.73
C LEU A 121 -17.58 3.81 6.17
N THR A 122 -16.56 3.46 6.94
CA THR A 122 -16.46 4.00 8.30
C THR A 122 -16.20 5.52 8.26
N ASN A 123 -16.92 6.24 9.12
CA ASN A 123 -16.74 7.66 9.35
C ASN A 123 -15.50 7.94 10.22
N ASN A 124 -15.05 6.94 10.99
CA ASN A 124 -13.83 7.06 11.79
C ASN A 124 -12.61 6.70 10.92
N LYS A 125 -11.93 7.73 10.39
CA LYS A 125 -10.77 7.57 9.50
C LYS A 125 -9.53 6.98 10.18
N ILE A 126 -9.39 7.19 11.49
CA ILE A 126 -8.31 6.56 12.26
C ILE A 126 -8.57 5.06 12.38
N GLN A 127 -9.78 4.66 12.77
CA GLN A 127 -10.17 3.26 12.82
C GLN A 127 -10.09 2.58 11.43
N GLN A 128 -10.42 3.32 10.37
CA GLN A 128 -10.26 2.85 8.99
C GLN A 128 -8.80 2.48 8.71
N ALA A 129 -7.87 3.40 9.00
CA ALA A 129 -6.44 3.22 8.81
C ALA A 129 -5.86 2.11 9.71
N ASP A 130 -6.33 2.00 10.96
CA ASP A 130 -5.90 0.96 11.91
C ASP A 130 -6.20 -0.48 11.41
N HIS A 131 -7.10 -0.61 10.44
CA HIS A 131 -7.46 -1.89 9.85
C HIS A 131 -7.03 -2.02 8.38
N ASP A 132 -6.28 -1.06 7.84
CA ASP A 132 -5.92 -0.99 6.42
C ASP A 132 -4.70 -1.84 6.07
N ILE A 133 -4.82 -3.15 6.30
CA ILE A 133 -3.81 -4.15 5.94
C ILE A 133 -4.49 -5.45 5.55
N VAL A 134 -3.90 -6.15 4.58
CA VAL A 134 -4.41 -7.43 4.10
C VAL A 134 -3.27 -8.34 3.66
N PHE A 135 -3.39 -9.63 3.93
CA PHE A 135 -2.55 -10.68 3.38
C PHE A 135 -3.28 -11.41 2.26
N ILE A 136 -2.57 -11.73 1.18
CA ILE A 136 -3.16 -12.34 -0.01
C ILE A 136 -2.27 -13.49 -0.45
N SER A 137 -2.82 -14.70 -0.58
CA SER A 137 -2.11 -15.82 -1.20
C SER A 137 -2.26 -15.74 -2.72
N LEU A 138 -1.21 -16.14 -3.43
CA LEU A 138 -1.17 -16.18 -4.88
C LEU A 138 -1.43 -17.60 -5.39
N LYS A 139 -2.11 -17.72 -6.55
CA LYS A 139 -2.32 -19.01 -7.23
C LYS A 139 -1.03 -19.65 -7.77
N SER A 140 0.03 -18.86 -7.91
CA SER A 140 1.34 -19.35 -8.36
C SER A 140 2.45 -18.82 -7.46
N PRO A 141 3.46 -19.64 -7.13
CA PRO A 141 4.58 -19.22 -6.30
C PRO A 141 5.45 -18.20 -7.03
N LEU A 142 6.05 -17.31 -6.24
CA LEU A 142 7.13 -16.43 -6.65
C LEU A 142 8.48 -17.10 -6.37
N SER A 143 9.45 -16.84 -7.23
CA SER A 143 10.81 -17.40 -7.10
C SER A 143 11.62 -16.75 -5.98
N ASP A 144 11.34 -15.47 -5.69
CA ASP A 144 12.02 -14.71 -4.64
C ASP A 144 11.43 -15.09 -3.26
N PRO A 145 12.25 -15.25 -2.19
CA PRO A 145 11.76 -15.66 -0.88
C PRO A 145 10.96 -14.61 -0.13
N GLY A 146 10.88 -13.37 -0.63
CA GLY A 146 10.16 -12.27 0.01
C GLY A 146 10.92 -11.59 1.15
N LEU A 147 10.34 -10.49 1.64
CA LEU A 147 10.87 -9.66 2.71
C LEU A 147 10.38 -10.15 4.09
N ASN A 148 11.21 -9.99 5.12
CA ASN A 148 10.79 -10.29 6.48
C ASN A 148 9.82 -9.22 6.99
N LEU A 149 8.84 -9.64 7.79
CA LEU A 149 8.05 -8.73 8.63
C LEU A 149 8.75 -8.56 9.98
N GLN A 150 8.81 -7.33 10.47
CA GLN A 150 9.36 -7.00 11.79
C GLN A 150 8.39 -6.11 12.54
N ILE A 151 8.22 -6.37 13.84
CA ILE A 151 7.41 -5.51 14.69
C ILE A 151 8.07 -4.13 14.76
N ALA A 152 7.30 -3.09 14.41
CA ALA A 152 7.79 -1.72 14.44
C ALA A 152 8.17 -1.29 15.86
N GLN A 153 9.35 -0.70 15.99
CA GLN A 153 9.83 -0.04 17.21
C GLN A 153 9.73 1.48 17.04
N ASN A 154 9.73 2.22 18.14
CA ASN A 154 9.80 3.68 18.09
C ASN A 154 11.24 4.08 17.69
N GLU A 155 11.39 5.16 16.91
CA GLU A 155 12.69 5.72 16.48
C GLU A 155 13.46 4.93 15.42
N VAL A 156 12.80 4.61 14.30
CA VAL A 156 13.44 4.04 13.10
C VAL A 156 13.22 4.96 11.92
N SER A 157 14.28 5.20 11.14
CA SER A 157 14.14 5.77 9.80
C SER A 157 13.64 4.69 8.86
N VAL A 158 12.76 5.06 7.94
CA VAL A 158 12.11 4.13 7.02
C VAL A 158 12.28 4.55 5.58
N HIS A 159 12.17 3.58 4.68
CA HIS A 159 11.95 3.81 3.26
C HIS A 159 10.51 3.46 2.93
N LEU A 160 9.83 4.24 2.09
CA LEU A 160 8.63 3.76 1.41
C LEU A 160 9.02 3.27 0.03
N ILE A 161 8.62 2.05 -0.32
CA ILE A 161 8.79 1.53 -1.67
C ILE A 161 7.41 1.31 -2.27
N GLY A 162 7.14 1.95 -3.40
CA GLY A 162 5.80 2.04 -3.98
C GLY A 162 5.84 2.28 -5.47
N TYR A 163 4.81 1.85 -6.18
CA TYR A 163 4.64 2.21 -7.57
C TYR A 163 4.42 3.71 -7.71
N ASN A 164 5.18 4.32 -8.62
CA ASN A 164 5.09 5.71 -8.99
C ASN A 164 4.44 5.80 -10.36
N GLU A 165 3.15 6.14 -10.39
CA GLU A 165 2.41 6.29 -11.65
C GLU A 165 2.99 7.38 -12.55
N ASP A 166 3.56 8.44 -11.98
CA ASP A 166 4.15 9.55 -12.75
C ASP A 166 5.39 9.09 -13.56
N GLN A 167 6.06 8.02 -13.12
CA GLN A 167 7.26 7.47 -13.76
C GLN A 167 7.08 6.04 -14.34
N ASP A 168 5.88 5.47 -14.25
CA ASP A 168 5.57 4.08 -14.62
C ASP A 168 6.60 3.05 -14.08
N ASN A 169 7.02 3.20 -12.82
CA ASN A 169 8.02 2.34 -12.19
C ASN A 169 7.71 2.06 -10.72
N ILE A 170 8.46 1.14 -10.09
CA ILE A 170 8.51 1.04 -8.63
C ILE A 170 9.65 1.96 -8.16
N SER A 171 9.30 2.93 -7.33
CA SER A 171 10.20 3.92 -6.76
C SER A 171 10.38 3.72 -5.26
N ILE A 172 11.42 4.33 -4.70
CA ILE A 172 11.72 4.40 -3.28
C ILE A 172 11.77 5.88 -2.84
N SER A 173 11.00 6.22 -1.81
CA SER A 173 11.21 7.43 -1.01
C SER A 173 12.11 7.06 0.16
N GLN A 174 13.27 7.73 0.25
CA GLN A 174 14.36 7.33 1.13
C GLN A 174 14.38 8.15 2.43
N HIS A 175 14.94 7.56 3.49
CA HIS A 175 15.22 8.22 4.77
C HIS A 175 14.07 9.03 5.38
N CYS A 176 12.85 8.52 5.28
CA CYS A 176 11.69 9.19 5.86
C CYS A 176 11.76 9.19 7.39
N ASN A 177 11.21 10.25 7.97
CA ASN A 177 11.02 10.41 9.40
C ASN A 177 9.66 9.87 9.84
N LEU A 178 9.62 9.38 11.07
CA LEU A 178 8.39 9.00 11.74
C LEU A 178 7.94 10.11 12.69
N TYR A 179 6.63 10.32 12.76
CA TYR A 179 6.00 11.37 13.55
C TYR A 179 5.06 10.79 14.59
N THR A 180 4.78 11.60 15.61
CA THR A 180 3.70 11.35 16.59
C THR A 180 2.73 12.52 16.53
N SER A 181 1.46 12.27 16.86
CA SER A 181 0.44 13.32 16.97
C SER A 181 -0.02 13.45 18.42
N ALA A 182 -0.20 14.69 18.86
CA ALA A 182 -0.84 15.04 20.13
C ALA A 182 -2.38 15.00 20.04
N GLN A 183 -2.97 15.21 18.85
CA GLN A 183 -4.42 15.22 18.65
C GLN A 183 -5.03 13.82 18.56
N PHE A 184 -4.30 12.84 18.04
CA PHE A 184 -4.77 11.46 18.00
C PHE A 184 -3.63 10.48 18.26
N ALA A 185 -3.85 9.55 19.19
CA ALA A 185 -2.93 8.47 19.46
C ALA A 185 -3.48 7.18 18.85
N SER A 186 -2.80 6.63 17.85
CA SER A 186 -3.02 5.26 17.41
C SER A 186 -1.82 4.41 17.78
N ASN A 187 -2.09 3.32 18.49
CA ASN A 187 -1.11 2.27 18.73
C ASN A 187 -0.95 1.35 17.52
N TYR A 188 -1.46 1.69 16.33
CA TYR A 188 -1.49 0.82 15.16
C TYR A 188 -0.93 1.49 13.90
N LEU A 189 -0.71 2.81 13.91
CA LEU A 189 -0.24 3.56 12.74
C LEU A 189 1.21 3.99 12.88
N LEU A 190 1.88 4.07 11.74
CA LEU A 190 3.12 4.83 11.55
C LEU A 190 2.76 6.10 10.79
N LEU A 191 2.99 7.26 11.39
CA LEU A 191 2.90 8.55 10.69
C LEU A 191 4.26 8.86 10.10
N HIS A 192 4.32 9.23 8.82
CA HIS A 192 5.58 9.40 8.11
C HIS A 192 5.51 10.51 7.07
N ASP A 193 6.68 11.05 6.70
CA ASP A 193 6.86 12.06 5.65
C ASP A 193 7.33 11.46 4.32
N CYS A 194 7.34 10.13 4.15
CA CYS A 194 7.71 9.56 2.84
C CYS A 194 6.82 10.08 1.72
N ASP A 195 7.43 10.47 0.61
CA ASP A 195 6.75 10.83 -0.63
C ASP A 195 5.97 9.65 -1.20
N ALA A 196 4.69 9.87 -1.44
CA ALA A 196 3.79 8.87 -1.95
C ALA A 196 2.82 9.50 -2.96
N GLY A 197 2.57 8.80 -4.06
CA GLY A 197 1.63 9.21 -5.09
C GLY A 197 0.66 8.10 -5.44
N ARG A 198 -0.08 8.26 -6.55
CA ARG A 198 -0.95 7.20 -7.05
C ARG A 198 -0.15 5.92 -7.33
N GLY A 199 -0.69 4.80 -6.87
CA GLY A 199 -0.06 3.48 -6.95
C GLY A 199 0.78 3.10 -5.73
N ALA A 200 1.15 4.05 -4.86
CA ALA A 200 1.97 3.77 -3.67
C ALA A 200 1.20 3.05 -2.55
N SER A 201 -0.13 3.16 -2.51
CA SER A 201 -0.99 2.44 -1.55
C SER A 201 -0.64 0.96 -1.47
N GLY A 202 -0.43 0.46 -0.26
CA GLY A 202 0.00 -0.91 -0.02
C GLY A 202 1.51 -1.17 -0.15
N GLY A 203 2.29 -0.16 -0.53
CA GLY A 203 3.73 -0.21 -0.54
C GLY A 203 4.32 -0.39 0.87
N PRO A 204 5.38 -1.21 1.05
CA PRO A 204 5.95 -1.41 2.36
C PRO A 204 6.75 -0.19 2.84
N LEU A 205 6.59 0.11 4.13
CA LEU A 205 7.53 0.90 4.91
C LEU A 205 8.61 -0.04 5.45
N VAL A 206 9.85 0.16 5.01
CA VAL A 206 10.98 -0.75 5.24
C VAL A 206 12.02 -0.09 6.14
N ASP A 207 12.48 -0.82 7.15
CA ASP A 207 13.60 -0.41 8.01
C ASP A 207 14.88 -0.21 7.18
N VAL A 208 15.51 0.96 7.30
CA VAL A 208 16.76 1.29 6.56
C VAL A 208 17.89 0.31 6.89
N LYS A 209 17.98 -0.18 8.12
CA LYS A 209 19.04 -1.07 8.62
C LYS A 209 18.72 -2.54 8.33
N THR A 210 17.55 -3.03 8.76
CA THR A 210 17.24 -4.46 8.70
C THR A 210 16.64 -4.90 7.37
N LYS A 211 16.19 -3.93 6.54
CA LYS A 211 15.43 -4.15 5.30
C LYS A 211 14.14 -4.96 5.50
N SER A 212 13.64 -5.01 6.73
CA SER A 212 12.38 -5.67 7.07
C SER A 212 11.21 -4.70 6.95
N ILE A 213 10.03 -5.21 6.62
CA ILE A 213 8.80 -4.42 6.56
C ILE A 213 8.34 -4.12 7.98
N LEU A 214 8.19 -2.83 8.28
CA LEU A 214 7.70 -2.29 9.56
C LEU A 214 6.26 -1.80 9.46
N GLY A 215 5.76 -1.54 8.25
CA GLY A 215 4.38 -1.15 8.02
C GLY A 215 4.00 -1.19 6.56
N VAL A 216 2.74 -0.90 6.28
CA VAL A 216 2.16 -0.86 4.94
C VAL A 216 1.53 0.50 4.75
N HIS A 217 1.98 1.26 3.75
CA HIS A 217 1.46 2.59 3.47
C HIS A 217 -0.02 2.53 3.08
N GLY A 218 -0.86 3.31 3.77
CA GLY A 218 -2.30 3.36 3.52
C GLY A 218 -2.77 4.63 2.79
N GLY A 219 -2.06 5.75 2.95
CA GLY A 219 -2.40 7.01 2.30
C GLY A 219 -2.13 8.20 3.21
N THR A 220 -2.91 9.27 3.06
CA THR A 220 -2.74 10.51 3.83
C THR A 220 -3.88 10.73 4.83
N LEU A 221 -3.53 11.15 6.04
CA LEU A 221 -4.46 11.70 7.02
C LEU A 221 -4.52 13.22 6.87
N LEU A 222 -5.74 13.73 6.74
CA LEU A 222 -6.09 15.14 6.78
C LEU A 222 -6.86 15.37 8.09
N LEU A 223 -6.31 16.17 8.99
CA LEU A 223 -6.79 16.31 10.38
C LEU A 223 -7.32 17.72 10.70
N ALA A 224 -7.30 18.64 9.74
CA ALA A 224 -7.72 20.02 9.95
C ALA A 224 -9.25 20.18 10.14
N LYS A 225 -9.63 21.12 11.02
CA LYS A 225 -11.00 21.58 11.32
C LYS A 225 -11.78 22.16 10.12
N ASN A 226 -11.11 22.44 9.00
CA ASN A 226 -11.73 23.06 7.83
C ASN A 226 -11.86 22.05 6.70
N ASN A 227 -13.08 21.57 6.49
CA ASN A 227 -13.53 20.56 5.53
C ASN A 227 -13.32 20.91 4.02
N ASN A 228 -12.40 21.81 3.68
CA ASN A 228 -12.27 22.40 2.33
C ASN A 228 -10.96 22.07 1.61
N VAL A 229 -10.16 21.11 2.07
CA VAL A 229 -8.98 20.67 1.31
C VAL A 229 -9.43 19.62 0.28
N ALA A 230 -10.01 20.09 -0.82
CA ALA A 230 -10.40 19.24 -1.96
C ALA A 230 -9.19 18.60 -2.67
N THR A 231 -7.99 19.11 -2.41
CA THR A 231 -6.73 18.66 -3.00
C THR A 231 -5.61 18.71 -1.98
N ILE A 232 -4.93 17.58 -1.75
CA ILE A 232 -3.69 17.55 -0.97
C ILE A 232 -2.63 18.34 -1.75
N PRO A 233 -2.09 19.44 -1.20
CA PRO A 233 -1.07 20.21 -1.89
C PRO A 233 0.19 19.36 -2.03
N ARG A 234 0.70 19.20 -3.25
CA ARG A 234 2.02 18.60 -3.48
C ARG A 234 3.11 19.56 -2.98
N GLY A 235 4.15 19.04 -2.32
CA GLY A 235 5.22 19.84 -1.72
C GLY A 235 4.83 20.50 -0.40
N ALA A 236 3.75 20.03 0.25
CA ALA A 236 3.35 20.52 1.56
C ALA A 236 4.36 20.10 2.65
N LEU A 237 4.46 20.89 3.70
CA LEU A 237 5.21 20.52 4.90
C LEU A 237 4.52 19.37 5.66
N PRO A 238 5.25 18.32 6.08
CA PRO A 238 4.68 17.26 6.90
C PRO A 238 4.28 17.81 8.27
N ASN A 239 3.00 17.65 8.63
CA ASN A 239 2.48 18.07 9.93
C ASN A 239 1.54 16.99 10.48
N ALA A 240 1.98 16.29 11.52
CA ALA A 240 1.21 15.22 12.15
C ALA A 240 -0.15 15.66 12.71
N GLU A 241 -0.36 16.97 12.89
CA GLU A 241 -1.62 17.53 13.38
C GLU A 241 -2.57 18.03 12.29
N GLU A 242 -2.14 18.05 11.02
CA GLU A 242 -2.91 18.64 9.92
C GLU A 242 -2.91 17.79 8.65
N LEU A 243 -1.73 17.35 8.21
CA LEU A 243 -1.50 16.64 6.96
C LEU A 243 -0.26 15.74 7.10
N ILE A 244 -0.46 14.43 7.14
CA ILE A 244 0.64 13.47 7.26
C ILE A 244 0.32 12.16 6.54
N ASN A 245 1.31 11.50 5.96
CA ASN A 245 1.10 10.15 5.44
C ASN A 245 1.04 9.15 6.60
N GLN A 246 0.26 8.10 6.41
CA GLN A 246 0.11 7.03 7.37
C GLN A 246 0.31 5.66 6.70
N GLY A 247 0.81 4.72 7.50
CA GLY A 247 0.76 3.31 7.19
C GLY A 247 0.33 2.48 8.39
N ARG A 248 -0.33 1.36 8.11
CA ARG A 248 -0.66 0.35 9.12
C ARG A 248 0.61 -0.37 9.55
N LYS A 249 0.98 -0.25 10.83
CA LYS A 249 2.21 -0.84 11.37
C LYS A 249 2.14 -2.36 11.47
N ILE A 250 3.30 -3.02 11.38
CA ILE A 250 3.43 -4.42 11.75
C ILE A 250 3.55 -4.50 13.28
N ASP A 251 2.57 -5.15 13.91
CA ASP A 251 2.54 -5.40 15.35
C ASP A 251 2.16 -6.87 15.66
N LEU A 252 2.01 -7.20 16.95
CA LEU A 252 1.63 -8.54 17.39
C LEU A 252 0.28 -9.00 16.83
N GLY A 253 -0.66 -8.08 16.62
CA GLY A 253 -1.96 -8.35 16.01
C GLY A 253 -1.80 -8.75 14.55
N THR A 254 -1.03 -7.98 13.79
CA THR A 254 -0.69 -8.25 12.38
C THR A 254 0.03 -9.60 12.22
N ILE A 255 1.02 -9.89 13.07
CA ILE A 255 1.72 -11.18 13.06
C ILE A 255 0.76 -12.34 13.41
N SER A 256 -0.15 -12.12 14.35
CA SER A 256 -1.17 -13.11 14.70
C SER A 256 -2.15 -13.36 13.55
N GLU A 257 -2.52 -12.33 12.80
CA GLU A 257 -3.34 -12.46 11.61
C GLU A 257 -2.64 -13.28 10.51
N LEU A 258 -1.37 -13.00 10.23
CA LEU A 258 -0.58 -13.78 9.28
C LEU A 258 -0.54 -15.27 9.68
N LYS A 259 -0.29 -15.56 10.96
CA LYS A 259 -0.27 -16.95 11.47
C LYS A 259 -1.63 -17.64 11.29
N ARG A 260 -2.74 -16.94 11.52
CA ARG A 260 -4.08 -17.50 11.28
C ARG A 260 -4.32 -17.74 9.80
N PHE A 261 -3.89 -16.81 8.95
CA PHE A 261 -4.03 -16.93 7.51
C PHE A 261 -3.22 -18.10 6.94
N THR A 262 -1.95 -18.25 7.34
CA THR A 262 -1.11 -19.39 6.92
C THR A 262 -1.65 -20.73 7.43
N ALA A 263 -2.21 -20.76 8.64
CA ALA A 263 -2.87 -21.95 9.18
C ALA A 263 -4.14 -22.31 8.40
N TYR A 264 -4.94 -21.32 7.98
CA TYR A 264 -6.12 -21.52 7.15
C TYR A 264 -5.75 -22.13 5.79
N LEU A 265 -4.79 -21.52 5.08
CA LEU A 265 -4.27 -22.04 3.81
C LEU A 265 -3.74 -23.48 3.95
N SER A 266 -3.20 -23.81 5.11
CA SER A 266 -2.68 -25.16 5.37
C SER A 266 -3.75 -26.24 5.47
N LYS A 267 -4.97 -25.91 5.90
CA LYS A 267 -6.08 -26.86 6.03
C LYS A 267 -6.72 -27.21 4.70
N ASP A 268 -6.85 -26.23 3.80
CA ASP A 268 -7.41 -26.43 2.45
C ASP A 268 -6.54 -27.37 1.59
N PHE A 269 -5.30 -27.66 2.00
CA PHE A 269 -4.36 -28.58 1.34
C PHE A 269 -4.46 -30.05 1.83
N GLN A 270 -5.29 -30.35 2.83
CA GLN A 270 -5.49 -31.71 3.35
C GLN A 270 -6.66 -32.47 2.68
N HIS A 271 -7.14 -31.98 1.53
CA HIS A 271 -8.17 -32.62 0.72
C HIS A 271 -7.68 -32.92 -0.69
#